data_AF-A0A2E6TXH6-F1
#
_entry.id   AF-A0A2E6TXH6-F1
#
_cell.length_a   1.000
_cell.length_b   1.000
_cell.length_c   1.000
_cell.angle_alpha   90.00
_cell.angle_beta   90.00
_cell.angle_gamma   90.00
#
_symmetry.space_group_name_H-M   'P 1'
#
loop_
_entity.id
_entity.type
_entity.pdbx_description
1 polymer ?
#
loop_
_entity_poly.entity_id
_entity_poly.type
_entity_poly.pdbx_seq_one_letter_code
_entity_poly.pdbx_strand_id
1 'polypeptide(L)' 'NHFALMIDDMDAWEAHLQKLGVEYYERRTRPDGALQIYVTDPDGHCIELCTAPVAAS' A
#
# COMPACT_ATOMS: atom_id res chain seq x y z
N ASN A 1 2.41 -15.31 -4.92
CA ASN A 1 3.29 -14.94 -3.80
C ASN A 1 3.44 -13.43 -3.88
N HIS A 2 3.07 -12.68 -2.85
CA HIS A 2 3.27 -11.24 -2.78
C HIS A 2 3.91 -10.92 -1.43
N PHE A 3 4.70 -9.86 -1.37
CA PHE A 3 5.27 -9.40 -0.10
C PHE A 3 4.51 -8.16 0.35
N ALA A 4 4.22 -8.10 1.65
CA ALA A 4 3.54 -6.97 2.26
C ALA A 4 4.52 -6.18 3.12
N LEU A 5 4.51 -4.86 2.95
CA LEU A 5 5.27 -3.92 3.76
C LEU A 5 4.28 -3.09 4.57
N MET A 6 4.44 -3.11 5.88
CA MET A 6 3.66 -2.23 6.75
C MET A 6 4.26 -0.82 6.71
N ILE A 7 3.41 0.16 6.47
CA ILE A 7 3.76 1.58 6.35
C ILE A 7 2.98 2.40 7.38
N ASP A 8 3.55 3.54 7.76
CA ASP A 8 2.94 4.41 8.77
C ASP A 8 1.84 5.30 8.20
N ASP A 9 1.99 5.77 6.96
CA ASP A 9 1.12 6.77 6.34
C ASP A 9 0.86 6.47 4.86
N MET A 10 -0.40 6.13 4.53
CA MET A 10 -0.80 5.82 3.16
C MET A 10 -0.80 7.05 2.25
N ASP A 11 -1.17 8.23 2.77
CA ASP A 11 -1.24 9.46 1.97
C ASP A 11 0.16 9.90 1.55
N ALA A 12 1.14 9.78 2.45
CA ALA A 12 2.54 10.07 2.15
C ALA A 12 3.10 9.16 1.04
N TRP A 13 2.78 7.87 1.09
CA TRP A 13 3.23 6.90 0.09
C TRP A 13 2.56 7.09 -1.27
N GLU A 14 1.25 7.33 -1.32
CA GLU A 14 0.57 7.64 -2.59
C GLU A 14 1.12 8.91 -3.24
N ALA A 15 1.34 9.98 -2.45
CA ALA A 15 1.95 11.21 -2.96
C ALA A 15 3.37 10.98 -3.50
N HIS A 16 4.15 10.12 -2.84
CA HIS A 16 5.48 9.72 -3.30
C HIS A 16 5.43 8.96 -4.63
N LEU A 17 4.55 7.96 -4.75
CA LEU A 17 4.38 7.16 -5.96
C LEU A 17 3.88 8.01 -7.13
N GLN A 18 2.90 8.89 -6.90
CA GLN A 18 2.41 9.84 -7.90
C GLN A 18 3.51 10.78 -8.40
N LYS A 19 4.34 11.31 -7.49
CA LYS A 19 5.48 12.17 -7.86
C LYS A 19 6.50 11.43 -8.74
N LEU A 20 6.66 10.13 -8.54
CA LEU A 20 7.53 9.28 -9.34
C LEU A 20 6.89 8.78 -10.64
N GLY A 21 5.58 9.01 -10.83
CA GLY A 21 4.83 8.46 -11.96
C GLY A 21 4.69 6.94 -11.90
N VAL A 22 4.74 6.35 -10.70
CA VAL A 22 4.56 4.92 -10.47
C VAL A 22 3.08 4.61 -10.37
N GLU A 23 2.60 3.70 -11.21
CA GLU A 23 1.22 3.20 -11.15
C GLU A 23 1.04 2.25 -9.96
N TYR A 24 -0.12 2.34 -9.32
CA TYR A 24 -0.52 1.45 -8.24
C TYR A 24 -2.04 1.20 -8.32
N TYR A 25 -2.48 0.09 -7.75
CA TYR A 25 -3.88 -0.27 -7.71
C TYR A 25 -4.65 0.61 -6.71
N GLU A 26 -5.95 0.79 -6.96
CA GLU A 26 -6.84 1.59 -6.13
C GLU A 26 -6.75 1.21 -4.64
N ARG A 27 -6.66 2.24 -3.79
CA ARG A 27 -6.66 2.12 -2.32
C ARG A 27 -7.91 1.42 -1.82
N ARG A 28 -7.73 0.50 -0.88
CA ARG A 28 -8.82 -0.21 -0.21
C ARG A 28 -8.69 -0.11 1.30
N THR A 29 -9.84 0.02 1.95
CA THR A 29 -9.95 -0.13 3.41
C THR A 29 -10.35 -1.57 3.72
N ARG A 30 -9.57 -2.23 4.56
CA ARG A 30 -9.84 -3.59 5.05
C ARG A 30 -10.92 -3.60 6.14
N PRO A 31 -11.54 -4.76 6.42
CA PRO A 31 -12.52 -4.89 7.50
C PRO A 31 -12.01 -4.50 8.89
N ASP A 32 -10.70 -4.60 9.12
CA ASP A 32 -10.03 -4.23 10.38
C ASP A 32 -9.54 -2.76 10.42
N GLY A 33 -9.94 -1.97 9.41
CA GLY A 33 -9.63 -0.55 9.29
C GLY A 33 -8.26 -0.24 8.70
N ALA A 34 -7.42 -1.25 8.44
CA ALA A 34 -6.15 -1.02 7.75
C ALA A 34 -6.39 -0.57 6.30
N LEU A 35 -5.54 0.33 5.81
CA LEU A 35 -5.50 0.72 4.40
C LEU A 35 -4.53 -0.20 3.66
N GLN A 36 -4.79 -0.44 2.37
CA GLN A 36 -3.86 -1.15 1.49
C GLN A 36 -3.89 -0.61 0.05
N ILE A 37 -2.74 -0.64 -0.60
CA ILE A 37 -2.55 -0.50 -2.06
C ILE A 37 -1.63 -1.60 -2.55
N TYR A 38 -1.66 -1.85 -3.86
CA TYR A 38 -0.72 -2.78 -4.51
C TYR A 38 0.13 -2.02 -5.53
N VAL A 39 1.41 -2.36 -5.59
CA VAL A 39 2.38 -1.83 -6.56
C VAL A 39 3.04 -3.02 -7.27
N THR A 40 3.36 -2.88 -8.55
CA THR A 40 4.10 -3.88 -9.31
C THR A 40 5.49 -3.38 -9.58
N ASP A 41 6.53 -4.14 -9.22
CA ASP A 41 7.90 -3.80 -9.56
C ASP A 41 8.20 -4.07 -11.06
N PRO A 42 9.33 -3.61 -11.61
CA PRO A 42 9.68 -3.85 -13.01
C PRO A 42 9.81 -5.32 -13.41
N ASP A 43 10.05 -6.22 -12.44
CA ASP A 43 10.17 -7.66 -12.65
C ASP A 43 8.79 -8.36 -12.59
N GLY A 44 7.72 -7.62 -12.26
CA GLY A 44 6.35 -8.12 -12.20
C GLY A 44 5.93 -8.63 -10.81
N HIS A 45 6.73 -8.42 -9.77
CA HIS A 45 6.35 -8.80 -8.41
C HIS A 45 5.31 -7.83 -7.83
N CYS A 46 4.28 -8.40 -7.21
CA CYS A 46 3.27 -7.64 -6.51
C CYS A 46 3.70 -7.36 -5.07
N ILE A 47 3.66 -6.07 -4.72
CA ILE A 47 3.99 -5.52 -3.42
C ILE A 47 2.72 -4.95 -2.81
N GLU A 48 2.34 -5.40 -1.63
CA GLU A 48 1.29 -4.76 -0.84
C GLU A 48 1.91 -3.71 0.09
N LEU A 49 1.42 -2.48 0.06
CA LEU A 49 1.67 -1.51 1.12
C LEU A 49 0.43 -1.43 1.98
N CYS A 50 0.55 -1.62 3.29
CA CYS A 50 -0.60 -1.57 4.19
C CYS A 50 -0.31 -0.87 5.51
N THR A 51 -1.33 -0.26 6.13
CA THR A 51 -1.20 0.34 7.46
C THR A 51 -1.51 -0.68 8.55
N ALA A 52 -1.18 -0.36 9.80
CA ALA A 52 -1.67 -1.13 10.93
C ALA A 52 -3.22 -1.13 10.98
N PRO A 53 -3.85 -2.21 11.49
CA PRO A 53 -5.28 -2.24 11.79
C PRO A 53 -5.66 -1.17 12.81
N VAL A 54 -6.85 -0.57 12.66
CA VAL A 54 -7.36 0.43 13.62
C VAL A 54 -7.72 -0.22 14.97
N ALA A 55 -7.99 -1.53 14.98
CA ALA A 55 -8.29 -2.29 16.20
C ALA A 55 -7.05 -2.66 17.04
N ALA A 56 -5.84 -2.33 16.58
CA ALA A 56 -4.60 -2.53 17.33
C ALA A 56 -4.31 -1.30 18.21
N SER A 57 -5.14 -1.07 19.24
CA SER A 57 -4.90 -0.09 20.31
C SER A 57 -5.10 -0.74 21.67
#